data_AF-A0A2U2BNH8-F1
#
_entry.id   AF-A0A2U2BNH8-F1
#
_cell.length_a   1.000
_cell.length_b   1.000
_cell.length_c   1.000
_cell.angle_alpha   90.00
_cell.angle_beta   90.00
_cell.angle_gamma   90.00
#
_symmetry.space_group_name_H-M   'P 1'
#
loop_
_entity.id
_entity.type
_entity.pdbx_description
1 polymer ?
#
loop_
_entity_poly.entity_id
_entity_poly.type
_entity_poly.pdbx_seq_one_letter_code
_entity_poly.pdbx_strand_id
1 'polypeptide(L)'
;MRAPKVFIRHVVIGLSLALQPFVAHSAASQTWPQPPSQLSLDSPYGTLQVSQSDYVYEAQLQLDAKIIAPELKGLINIPYAFKQSNNQTALISVDNGLGGCSINYHWVTVSSQGYTVSPAFGSCSAQIRVRHHGRTLIMETPSLDNPALIDEYRYDGRKISLRKRRQSVQ
;
A
#
# COMPACT_ATOMS: atom_id res chain seq x y z
N MET A 1 -45.06 -23.50 80.07
CA MET A 1 -45.81 -23.77 78.83
C MET A 1 -45.34 -22.81 77.74
N ARG A 2 -45.06 -23.37 76.55
CA ARG A 2 -44.94 -22.74 75.20
C ARG A 2 -43.94 -21.59 74.98
N ALA A 3 -42.84 -21.93 74.32
CA ALA A 3 -42.03 -21.00 73.51
C ALA A 3 -42.74 -20.69 72.17
N PRO A 4 -42.66 -19.46 71.63
CA PRO A 4 -43.12 -19.17 70.28
C PRO A 4 -42.00 -19.39 69.27
N LYS A 5 -42.24 -20.30 68.32
CA LYS A 5 -41.50 -20.39 67.05
C LYS A 5 -41.98 -19.27 66.14
N VAL A 6 -41.08 -18.41 65.66
CA VAL A 6 -41.36 -17.50 64.54
C VAL A 6 -40.45 -17.86 63.39
N PHE A 7 -41.08 -18.31 62.30
CA PHE A 7 -40.48 -18.68 61.03
C PHE A 7 -39.99 -17.42 60.30
N ILE A 8 -38.68 -17.34 60.02
CA ILE A 8 -38.13 -16.28 59.19
C ILE A 8 -38.21 -16.73 57.72
N ARG A 9 -39.11 -16.12 56.94
CA ARG A 9 -39.13 -16.25 55.48
C ARG A 9 -38.13 -15.25 54.90
N HIS A 10 -36.97 -15.73 54.49
CA HIS A 10 -36.04 -14.96 53.67
C HIS A 10 -36.44 -15.15 52.20
N VAL A 11 -36.92 -14.08 51.56
CA VAL A 11 -37.08 -14.00 50.10
C VAL A 11 -35.71 -13.70 49.52
N VAL A 12 -35.11 -14.67 48.83
CA VAL A 12 -33.87 -14.45 48.06
C VAL A 12 -34.27 -13.84 46.72
N ILE A 13 -34.09 -12.53 46.57
CA ILE A 13 -34.17 -11.85 45.28
C ILE A 13 -32.86 -12.15 44.55
N GLY A 14 -32.90 -13.10 43.63
CA GLY A 14 -31.78 -13.42 42.75
C GLY A 14 -31.58 -12.30 41.72
N LEU A 15 -30.61 -11.41 41.98
CA LEU A 15 -30.13 -10.45 40.99
C LEU A 15 -29.04 -11.13 40.15
N SER A 16 -29.45 -11.88 39.13
CA SER A 16 -28.53 -12.47 38.16
C SER A 16 -27.96 -11.34 37.28
N LEU A 17 -26.85 -10.74 37.69
CA LEU A 17 -26.01 -9.93 36.79
C LEU A 17 -25.46 -10.87 35.71
N ALA A 18 -26.13 -10.91 34.56
CA ALA A 18 -25.57 -11.50 33.36
C ALA A 18 -24.42 -10.61 32.88
N LEU A 19 -23.19 -10.93 33.30
CA LEU A 19 -21.99 -10.47 32.60
C LEU A 19 -22.03 -11.10 31.20
N GLN A 20 -22.53 -10.34 30.23
CA GLN A 20 -22.33 -10.68 28.83
C GLN A 20 -20.84 -10.50 28.53
N PRO A 21 -20.10 -11.53 28.10
CA PRO A 21 -18.77 -11.33 27.58
C PRO A 21 -18.93 -10.47 26.33
N PHE A 22 -18.42 -9.25 26.39
CA PHE A 22 -18.15 -8.47 25.19
C PHE A 22 -17.16 -9.26 24.36
N VAL A 23 -17.66 -10.01 23.38
CA VAL A 23 -16.81 -10.59 22.34
C VAL A 23 -16.33 -9.39 21.53
N ALA A 24 -15.14 -8.89 21.88
CA ALA A 24 -14.41 -7.95 21.04
C ALA A 24 -14.24 -8.64 19.69
N HIS A 25 -15.08 -8.27 18.72
CA HIS A 25 -14.83 -8.60 17.33
C HIS A 25 -13.54 -7.89 16.97
N SER A 26 -12.42 -8.62 17.03
CA SER A 26 -11.18 -8.19 16.37
C SER A 26 -11.54 -7.95 14.91
N ALA A 27 -11.65 -6.67 14.53
CA ALA A 27 -11.68 -6.28 13.15
C ALA A 27 -10.43 -6.90 12.50
N ALA A 28 -10.63 -7.85 11.58
CA ALA A 28 -9.53 -8.46 10.86
C ALA A 28 -8.75 -7.33 10.18
N SER A 29 -7.55 -7.04 10.69
CA SER A 29 -6.69 -6.04 10.09
C SER A 29 -6.30 -6.55 8.71
N GLN A 30 -6.73 -5.86 7.67
CA GLN A 30 -6.45 -6.26 6.30
C GLN A 30 -4.94 -6.43 6.11
N THR A 31 -4.50 -7.65 5.80
CA THR A 31 -3.10 -7.95 5.60
C THR A 31 -2.66 -7.43 4.22
N TRP A 32 -1.74 -6.47 4.21
CA TRP A 32 -1.10 -5.98 2.99
C TRP A 32 -0.01 -6.96 2.55
N PRO A 33 0.10 -7.26 1.24
CA PRO A 33 1.22 -8.06 0.76
C PRO A 33 2.53 -7.29 0.97
N GLN A 34 3.62 -8.01 1.24
CA GLN A 34 4.96 -7.42 1.20
C GLN A 34 5.34 -7.20 -0.27
N PRO A 35 5.61 -5.96 -0.71
CA PRO A 35 6.03 -5.71 -2.08
C PRO A 35 7.40 -6.36 -2.32
N PRO A 36 7.64 -6.94 -3.51
CA PRO A 36 8.98 -7.31 -3.93
C PRO A 36 9.95 -6.12 -3.86
N SER A 37 11.24 -6.42 -3.75
CA SER A 37 12.29 -5.42 -3.93
C SER A 37 13.25 -5.86 -5.01
N GLN A 38 13.38 -5.02 -6.05
CA GLN A 38 14.26 -5.22 -7.19
C GLN A 38 14.99 -3.91 -7.47
N LEU A 39 16.29 -4.03 -7.78
CA LEU A 39 17.15 -2.90 -8.16
C LEU A 39 17.45 -2.89 -9.66
N SER A 40 17.09 -3.94 -10.39
CA SER A 40 17.23 -4.02 -11.83
C SER A 40 16.05 -4.80 -12.42
N LEU A 41 15.67 -4.41 -13.63
CA LEU A 41 14.59 -4.98 -14.40
C LEU A 41 14.98 -4.99 -15.88
N ASP A 42 15.28 -6.18 -16.38
CA ASP A 42 15.56 -6.39 -17.80
C ASP A 42 14.26 -6.37 -18.62
N SER A 43 14.33 -5.73 -19.78
CA SER A 43 13.27 -5.76 -20.79
C SER A 43 13.85 -5.90 -22.19
N PRO A 44 13.05 -6.32 -23.19
CA PRO A 44 13.47 -6.27 -24.60
C PRO A 44 13.79 -4.85 -25.11
N TYR A 45 13.50 -3.82 -24.32
CA TYR A 45 13.64 -2.41 -24.69
C TYR A 45 14.76 -1.70 -23.90
N GLY A 46 15.57 -2.47 -23.16
CA GLY A 46 16.62 -1.95 -22.28
C GLY A 46 16.44 -2.38 -20.83
N THR A 47 17.41 -2.01 -20.00
CA THR A 47 17.48 -2.40 -18.59
C THR A 47 17.19 -1.19 -17.71
N LEU A 48 16.09 -1.26 -16.94
CA LEU A 48 15.83 -0.30 -15.87
C LEU A 48 16.61 -0.71 -14.64
N GLN A 49 17.48 0.15 -14.13
CA GLN A 49 18.33 -0.16 -12.99
C GLN A 49 18.49 1.04 -12.06
N VAL A 50 18.60 0.75 -10.77
CA VAL A 50 18.96 1.72 -9.75
C VAL A 50 20.48 1.85 -9.75
N SER A 51 21.00 3.07 -9.87
CA SER A 51 22.43 3.32 -9.87
C SER A 51 23.06 2.89 -8.55
N GLN A 52 24.26 2.33 -8.62
CA GLN A 52 25.07 2.11 -7.44
C GLN A 52 25.59 3.45 -6.93
N SER A 53 25.39 3.74 -5.65
CA SER A 53 25.94 4.90 -4.95
C SER A 53 26.32 4.49 -3.54
N ASP A 54 27.40 5.06 -3.02
CA ASP A 54 27.80 4.90 -1.62
C ASP A 54 26.76 5.54 -0.67
N TYR A 55 25.96 6.48 -1.19
CA TYR A 55 24.85 7.11 -0.48
C TYR A 55 23.52 6.73 -1.13
N VAL A 56 22.71 5.92 -0.43
CA VAL A 56 21.44 5.39 -0.95
C VAL A 56 20.45 6.48 -1.36
N TYR A 57 20.46 7.65 -0.72
CA TYR A 57 19.62 8.79 -1.09
C TYR A 57 20.11 9.55 -2.35
N GLU A 58 21.25 9.15 -2.89
CA GLU A 58 21.79 9.63 -4.15
C GLU A 58 21.62 8.64 -5.30
N ALA A 59 21.03 7.47 -5.04
CA ALA A 59 20.70 6.53 -6.09
C ALA A 59 19.69 7.15 -7.06
N GLN A 60 19.90 6.90 -8.35
CA GLN A 60 19.10 7.40 -9.46
C GLN A 60 18.58 6.25 -10.30
N LEU A 61 17.39 6.41 -10.88
CA LEU A 61 16.88 5.44 -11.84
C LEU A 61 17.53 5.68 -13.22
N GLN A 62 18.03 4.61 -13.82
CA GLN A 62 18.69 4.61 -15.10
C GLN A 62 18.01 3.64 -16.07
N LEU A 63 18.04 3.97 -17.36
CA LEU A 63 17.74 3.07 -18.47
C LEU A 63 19.03 2.92 -19.29
N ASP A 64 19.54 1.68 -19.40
CA ASP A 64 20.80 1.38 -20.10
C ASP A 64 21.95 2.29 -19.63
N ALA A 65 22.12 2.40 -18.32
CA ALA A 65 23.10 3.25 -17.63
C ALA A 65 22.95 4.77 -17.86
N LYS A 66 21.88 5.22 -18.52
CA LYS A 66 21.55 6.65 -18.67
C LYS A 66 20.47 7.06 -17.69
N ILE A 67 20.68 8.15 -16.98
CA ILE A 67 19.67 8.73 -16.08
C ILE A 67 18.42 9.06 -16.90
N ILE A 68 17.26 8.63 -16.41
CA ILE A 68 15.98 8.94 -17.06
C ILE A 68 15.51 10.35 -16.70
N ALA A 69 14.66 10.94 -17.54
CA ALA A 69 14.06 12.25 -17.35
C ALA A 69 12.52 12.15 -17.19
N PRO A 70 11.91 12.80 -16.18
CA PRO A 70 12.54 13.52 -15.07
C PRO A 70 13.39 12.59 -14.20
N GLU A 71 14.40 13.17 -13.56
CA GLU A 71 15.27 12.44 -12.65
C GLU A 71 14.46 11.92 -11.46
N LEU A 72 14.58 10.62 -11.19
CA LEU A 72 14.09 9.99 -9.97
C LEU A 72 15.32 9.72 -9.11
N LYS A 73 15.38 10.35 -7.93
CA LYS A 73 16.50 10.28 -6.99
C LYS A 73 16.02 10.02 -5.57
N GLY A 74 16.70 9.14 -4.85
CA GLY A 74 16.40 8.80 -3.46
C GLY A 74 16.64 7.32 -3.19
N LEU A 75 16.02 6.77 -2.15
CA LEU A 75 15.96 5.33 -1.94
C LEU A 75 14.94 4.74 -2.94
N ILE A 76 15.45 4.25 -4.07
CA ILE A 76 14.65 3.76 -5.19
C ILE A 76 14.46 2.24 -5.10
N ASN A 77 13.25 1.77 -5.40
CA ASN A 77 12.94 0.36 -5.54
C ASN A 77 11.96 0.12 -6.70
N ILE A 78 12.03 -1.06 -7.31
CA ILE A 78 11.14 -1.51 -8.38
C ILE A 78 10.22 -2.62 -7.84
N PRO A 79 9.10 -2.28 -7.16
CA PRO A 79 8.26 -3.29 -6.51
C PRO A 79 7.47 -4.18 -7.46
N TYR A 80 7.05 -3.66 -8.63
CA TYR A 80 6.23 -4.41 -9.58
C TYR A 80 6.58 -4.05 -11.02
N ALA A 81 6.45 -5.01 -11.92
CA ALA A 81 6.57 -4.80 -13.35
C ALA A 81 5.56 -5.63 -14.13
N PHE A 82 5.07 -5.07 -15.23
CA PHE A 82 4.08 -5.69 -16.11
C PHE A 82 4.59 -5.66 -17.55
N LYS A 83 4.70 -6.85 -18.15
CA LYS A 83 4.93 -6.99 -19.58
C LYS A 83 3.61 -6.85 -20.32
N GLN A 84 3.59 -5.98 -21.32
CA GLN A 84 2.47 -5.77 -22.24
C GLN A 84 2.97 -6.03 -23.66
N SER A 85 2.10 -5.98 -24.68
CA SER A 85 2.46 -6.46 -26.02
C SER A 85 3.67 -5.73 -26.64
N ASN A 86 3.78 -4.41 -26.43
CA ASN A 86 4.79 -3.57 -27.10
C ASN A 86 5.60 -2.70 -26.12
N ASN A 87 5.48 -2.96 -24.82
CA ASN A 87 6.12 -2.18 -23.78
C ASN A 87 6.16 -2.96 -22.47
N GLN A 88 7.01 -2.50 -21.55
CA GLN A 88 7.11 -3.00 -20.18
C GLN A 88 6.94 -1.82 -19.24
N THR A 89 6.01 -1.94 -18.29
CA THR A 89 5.72 -0.87 -17.34
C THR A 89 6.07 -1.31 -15.93
N ALA A 90 6.94 -0.56 -15.26
CA ALA A 90 7.37 -0.79 -13.90
C ALA A 90 6.74 0.25 -12.95
N LEU A 91 6.34 -0.20 -11.77
CA LEU A 91 6.11 0.67 -10.64
C LEU A 91 7.46 0.94 -9.98
N ILE A 92 7.78 2.21 -9.77
CA ILE A 92 8.98 2.66 -9.08
C ILE A 92 8.52 3.33 -7.79
N SER A 93 9.08 2.95 -6.65
CA SER A 93 8.95 3.70 -5.41
C SER A 93 10.20 4.52 -5.17
N VAL A 94 10.03 5.78 -4.78
CA VAL A 94 11.11 6.69 -4.41
C VAL A 94 10.85 7.19 -3.00
N ASP A 95 11.74 6.86 -2.07
CA ASP A 95 11.73 7.40 -0.71
C ASP A 95 12.85 8.44 -0.55
N ASN A 96 12.47 9.68 -0.30
CA ASN A 96 13.42 10.80 -0.18
C ASN A 96 13.92 11.05 1.25
N GLY A 97 13.48 10.28 2.25
CA GLY A 97 13.94 10.36 3.64
C GLY A 97 13.65 11.67 4.37
N LEU A 98 12.98 12.64 3.74
CA LEU A 98 12.60 13.91 4.34
C LEU A 98 11.24 13.74 5.03
N GLY A 99 11.17 14.06 6.33
CA GLY A 99 10.03 13.76 7.19
C GLY A 99 8.67 14.21 6.64
N GLY A 100 7.62 13.47 7.00
CA GLY A 100 6.25 13.64 6.50
C GLY A 100 5.83 12.45 5.63
N CYS A 101 5.81 12.67 4.31
CA CYS A 101 5.37 11.72 3.28
C CYS A 101 6.51 11.34 2.34
N SER A 102 7.47 10.57 2.83
CA SER A 102 8.76 10.44 2.13
C SER A 102 8.70 9.55 0.90
N ILE A 103 7.76 8.59 0.87
CA ILE A 103 7.58 7.65 -0.25
C ILE A 103 6.52 8.12 -1.24
N ASN A 104 6.92 8.21 -2.50
CA ASN A 104 6.05 8.40 -3.66
C ASN A 104 6.31 7.32 -4.71
N TYR A 105 5.41 7.24 -5.68
CA TYR A 105 5.44 6.24 -6.73
C TYR A 105 5.37 6.87 -8.11
N HIS A 106 5.99 6.20 -9.07
CA HIS A 106 5.98 6.54 -10.49
C HIS A 106 5.75 5.27 -11.32
N TRP A 107 4.96 5.39 -12.38
CA TRP A 107 4.93 4.40 -13.45
C TRP A 107 5.99 4.78 -14.48
N VAL A 108 6.93 3.87 -14.74
CA VAL A 108 7.92 4.01 -15.81
C VAL A 108 7.61 2.98 -16.89
N THR A 109 7.25 3.46 -18.07
CA THR A 109 6.97 2.60 -19.24
C THR A 109 8.15 2.65 -20.18
N VAL A 110 8.71 1.50 -20.56
CA VAL A 110 9.79 1.39 -21.53
C VAL A 110 9.30 0.64 -22.76
N SER A 111 9.70 1.12 -23.93
CA SER A 111 9.34 0.58 -25.25
C SER A 111 10.47 0.83 -26.26
N SER A 112 10.32 0.32 -27.48
CA SER A 112 11.26 0.59 -28.57
C SER A 112 11.36 2.07 -28.96
N GLN A 113 10.36 2.89 -28.61
CA GLN A 113 10.32 4.33 -28.91
C GLN A 113 11.00 5.18 -27.81
N GLY A 114 11.50 4.56 -26.74
CA GLY A 114 11.99 5.22 -25.54
C GLY A 114 11.13 4.92 -24.33
N TYR A 115 11.12 5.85 -23.37
CA TYR A 115 10.43 5.68 -22.09
C TYR A 115 9.52 6.86 -21.74
N THR A 116 8.57 6.61 -20.86
CA THR A 116 7.74 7.64 -20.22
C THR A 116 7.72 7.43 -18.71
N VAL A 117 7.60 8.54 -17.98
CA VAL A 117 7.49 8.55 -16.51
C VAL A 117 6.20 9.26 -16.14
N SER A 118 5.38 8.65 -15.30
CA SER A 118 4.18 9.32 -14.78
C SER A 118 4.55 10.41 -13.77
N PRO A 119 3.64 11.37 -13.51
CA PRO A 119 3.72 12.19 -12.30
C PRO A 119 3.80 11.32 -11.04
N ALA A 120 4.34 11.90 -9.95
CA ALA A 120 4.38 11.25 -8.64
C ALA A 120 2.97 11.02 -8.09
N PHE A 121 2.76 9.91 -7.40
CA PHE A 121 1.50 9.58 -6.71
C PHE A 121 1.73 8.69 -5.47
N GLY A 122 0.67 8.44 -4.70
CA GLY A 122 0.72 7.60 -3.49
C GLY A 122 0.36 8.36 -2.21
N SER A 123 0.36 7.62 -1.09
CA SER A 123 -0.15 8.07 0.21
C SER A 123 0.83 7.80 1.35
N CYS A 124 2.14 8.01 1.13
CA CYS A 124 3.19 7.92 2.17
C CYS A 124 3.36 6.54 2.81
N SER A 125 2.87 5.48 2.16
CA SER A 125 2.92 4.13 2.69
C SER A 125 3.68 3.22 1.74
N ALA A 126 4.55 2.38 2.31
CA ALA A 126 5.15 1.24 1.61
C ALA A 126 4.17 0.06 1.48
N GLN A 127 3.04 0.09 2.18
CA GLN A 127 2.01 -0.94 2.08
C GLN A 127 1.19 -0.73 0.81
N ILE A 128 1.55 -1.45 -0.25
CA ILE A 128 0.86 -1.36 -1.53
C ILE A 128 0.32 -2.72 -1.96
N ARG A 129 -0.75 -2.68 -2.74
CA ARG A 129 -1.24 -3.82 -3.52
C ARG A 129 -1.38 -3.36 -4.96
N VAL A 130 -0.77 -4.10 -5.87
CA VAL A 130 -0.74 -3.71 -7.29
C VAL A 130 -1.40 -4.78 -8.14
N ARG A 131 -2.23 -4.35 -9.08
CA ARG A 131 -2.89 -5.21 -10.06
C ARG A 131 -3.02 -4.49 -11.39
N HIS A 132 -3.29 -5.24 -12.45
CA HIS A 132 -3.59 -4.68 -13.76
C HIS A 132 -4.92 -5.23 -14.27
N HIS A 133 -5.61 -4.43 -15.08
CA HIS A 133 -6.82 -4.85 -15.78
C HIS A 133 -6.76 -4.33 -17.21
N GLY A 134 -6.47 -5.23 -18.16
CA GLY A 134 -6.12 -4.85 -19.52
C GLY A 134 -4.91 -3.91 -19.52
N ARG A 135 -5.12 -2.67 -19.99
CA ARG A 135 -4.06 -1.63 -20.04
C ARG A 135 -4.01 -0.75 -18.79
N THR A 136 -4.98 -0.88 -17.88
CA THR A 136 -5.03 -0.04 -16.68
C THR A 136 -4.22 -0.67 -15.57
N LEU A 137 -3.24 0.07 -15.04
CA LEU A 137 -2.47 -0.31 -13.85
C LEU A 137 -3.11 0.31 -12.61
N ILE A 138 -3.22 -0.47 -11.54
CA ILE A 138 -3.94 -0.06 -10.33
C ILE A 138 -3.06 -0.35 -9.13
N MET A 139 -2.77 0.69 -8.36
CA MET A 139 -2.10 0.61 -7.06
C MET A 139 -3.08 1.00 -5.96
N GLU A 140 -3.22 0.15 -4.96
CA GLU A 140 -3.98 0.37 -3.74
C GLU A 140 -3.02 0.58 -2.58
N THR A 141 -3.32 1.53 -1.70
CA THR A 141 -2.55 1.83 -0.49
C THR A 141 -3.50 2.32 0.62
N PRO A 142 -3.18 2.13 1.91
CA PRO A 142 -3.89 2.83 2.98
C PRO A 142 -3.92 4.34 2.71
N SER A 143 -5.06 4.98 2.99
CA SER A 143 -5.16 6.43 2.84
C SER A 143 -4.49 7.13 4.01
N LEU A 144 -3.68 8.15 3.70
CA LEU A 144 -3.04 8.99 4.71
C LEU A 144 -4.09 9.73 5.56
N ASP A 145 -5.13 10.24 4.90
CA ASP A 145 -6.13 11.11 5.54
C ASP A 145 -7.10 10.34 6.43
N ASN A 146 -7.33 9.05 6.14
CA ASN A 146 -8.28 8.24 6.88
C ASN A 146 -7.89 6.76 6.85
N PRO A 147 -7.54 6.16 7.99
CA PRO A 147 -7.08 4.77 8.06
C PRO A 147 -8.17 3.75 7.68
N ALA A 148 -9.45 4.12 7.67
CA ALA A 148 -10.55 3.26 7.20
C ALA A 148 -10.76 3.29 5.68
N LEU A 149 -9.97 4.10 4.95
CA LEU A 149 -10.03 4.21 3.50
C LEU A 149 -8.79 3.59 2.83
N ILE A 150 -9.00 3.15 1.60
CA ILE A 150 -7.97 2.73 0.66
C ILE A 150 -7.96 3.74 -0.48
N ASP A 151 -6.79 4.29 -0.76
CA ASP A 151 -6.54 5.08 -1.95
C ASP A 151 -6.22 4.12 -3.11
N GLU A 152 -7.02 4.19 -4.18
CA GLU A 152 -6.84 3.44 -5.42
C GLU A 152 -6.38 4.40 -6.52
N TYR A 153 -5.11 4.31 -6.88
CA TYR A 153 -4.49 5.04 -7.98
C TYR A 153 -4.57 4.22 -9.26
N ARG A 154 -5.25 4.74 -10.28
CA ARG A 154 -5.43 4.08 -11.58
C ARG A 154 -4.68 4.85 -12.66
N TYR A 155 -3.83 4.16 -13.40
CA TYR A 155 -3.05 4.68 -14.50
C TYR A 155 -3.49 4.04 -15.82
N ASP A 156 -3.87 4.86 -16.81
CA ASP A 156 -4.34 4.41 -18.13
C ASP A 156 -3.26 4.49 -19.23
N GLY A 157 -2.02 4.75 -18.85
CA GLY A 157 -0.91 5.04 -19.78
C GLY A 157 -0.72 6.53 -20.06
N ARG A 158 -1.60 7.40 -19.55
CA ARG A 158 -1.51 8.86 -19.75
C ARG A 158 -1.69 9.63 -18.46
N LYS A 159 -2.74 9.34 -17.70
CA LYS A 159 -3.11 10.05 -16.47
C LYS A 159 -3.27 9.12 -15.30
N ILE A 160 -3.04 9.65 -14.11
CA ILE A 160 -3.34 9.01 -12.84
C ILE A 160 -4.65 9.57 -12.32
N SER A 161 -5.55 8.68 -11.89
CA SER A 161 -6.78 9.05 -11.19
C SER A 161 -6.83 8.39 -9.82
N LEU A 162 -7.26 9.15 -8.82
CA LEU A 162 -7.42 8.67 -7.45
C LEU A 162 -8.90 8.36 -7.19
N ARG A 163 -9.18 7.19 -6.62
CA ARG A 163 -10.47 6.85 -6.03
C ARG A 163 -10.26 6.40 -4.60
N LYS A 164 -11.06 6.92 -3.67
CA LYS A 164 -11.08 6.44 -2.29
C LYS A 164 -12.18 5.40 -2.12
N ARG A 165 -11.88 4.28 -1.46
CA ARG A 165 -12.85 3.24 -1.12
C ARG A 165 -12.76 2.90 0.35
N ARG A 166 -13.88 2.54 0.98
CA ARG A 166 -13.84 2.01 2.35
C ARG A 166 -13.14 0.66 2.34
N GLN A 167 -12.36 0.41 3.39
CA GLN A 167 -11.91 -0.94 3.70
C GLN A 167 -13.17 -1.80 3.90
N SER A 168 -13.29 -2.87 3.12
CA SER A 168 -14.32 -3.87 3.40
C SER A 168 -13.88 -4.63 4.62
N VAL A 169 -14.61 -4.48 5.73
CA VAL A 169 -14.47 -5.38 6.86
C VAL A 169 -15.02 -6.72 6.38
N GLN A 170 -14.14 -7.66 6.08
CA GLN A 170 -14.53 -9.06 5.89
C GLN A 170 -14.65 -9.74 7.26
#